data_AF-A0A2X3IEE2-F1
#
_entry.id   AF-A0A2X3IEE2-F1
#
_cell.length_a   1.000
_cell.length_b   1.000
_cell.length_c   1.000
_cell.angle_alpha   90.00
_cell.angle_beta   90.00
_cell.angle_gamma   90.00
#
_symmetry.space_group_name_H-M   'P 1'
#
loop_
_entity.id
_entity.type
_entity.pdbx_description
1 polymer ?
#
loop_
_entity_poly.entity_id
_entity_poly.type
_entity_poly.pdbx_seq_one_letter_code
_entity_poly.pdbx_strand_id
1 'polypeptide(L)' 'MKAIAITRAAKDGSNIDALQDITLPKPVAQGHDILVAVNAISVNPVDTKVRSGFSGDAPRVLGWDAVGTVGGSG' A
#
# COMPACT_ATOMS: atom_id res chain seq x y z
N MET A 1 -9.60 -7.44 2.78
CA MET A 1 -8.18 -7.82 2.64
C MET A 1 -7.35 -7.11 3.69
N LYS A 2 -6.26 -7.74 4.15
CA LYS A 2 -5.26 -7.08 5.00
C LYS A 2 -4.38 -6.17 4.14
N ALA A 3 -3.93 -5.06 4.72
CA ALA A 3 -2.98 -4.15 4.10
C ALA A 3 -2.12 -3.47 5.18
N ILE A 4 -0.95 -3.00 4.78
CA ILE A 4 -0.11 -2.10 5.60
C ILE A 4 -0.34 -0.68 5.13
N ALA A 5 -0.66 0.23 6.05
CA ALA A 5 -0.87 1.64 5.75
C ALA A 5 -0.01 2.53 6.63
N ILE A 6 0.39 3.67 6.06
CA ILE A 6 0.97 4.79 6.82
C ILE A 6 -0.15 5.68 7.35
N THR A 7 -0.04 6.13 8.59
CA THR A 7 -1.02 7.05 9.22
C THR A 7 -0.45 8.45 9.50
N ARG A 8 0.87 8.63 9.35
CA ARG A 8 1.58 9.91 9.48
C ARG A 8 2.92 9.87 8.76
N ALA A 9 3.47 11.05 8.47
CA ALA A 9 4.79 11.22 7.86
C ALA A 9 5.90 10.53 8.66
N ALA A 10 7.00 10.18 7.98
CA ALA A 10 8.24 9.80 8.65
C ALA A 10 8.83 10.97 9.44
N LYS A 11 9.24 10.74 10.69
CA LYS A 11 10.03 11.68 11.51
C LYS A 11 11.40 11.07 11.78
N ASP A 12 12.45 11.88 11.77
CA ASP A 12 13.81 11.43 12.14
C ASP A 12 14.30 10.19 11.35
N GLY A 13 13.86 10.05 10.10
CA GLY A 13 14.23 8.94 9.23
C GLY A 13 13.46 7.62 9.45
N SER A 14 12.54 7.54 10.43
CA SER A 14 11.74 6.34 10.68
C SER A 14 10.26 6.67 11.02
N ASN A 15 9.38 5.79 10.61
CA ASN A 15 8.02 5.71 11.13
C ASN A 15 7.52 4.27 11.04
N ILE A 16 8.40 3.30 11.32
CA ILE A 16 8.01 1.88 11.37
C ILE A 16 6.82 1.71 12.31
N ASP A 17 6.80 2.40 13.45
CA ASP A 17 5.68 2.40 14.40
C ASP A 17 4.36 2.98 13.84
N ALA A 18 4.41 3.65 12.68
CA ALA A 18 3.25 4.18 12.00
C ALA A 18 2.81 3.33 10.79
N LEU A 19 3.52 2.23 10.49
CA LEU A 19 3.04 1.19 9.57
C LEU A 19 2.05 0.31 10.33
N GLN A 20 0.77 0.47 10.02
CA GLN A 20 -0.30 -0.22 10.71
C GLN A 20 -0.93 -1.28 9.82
N ASP A 21 -1.15 -2.46 10.39
CA ASP A 21 -2.07 -3.44 9.83
C ASP A 21 -3.48 -2.86 9.85
N ILE A 22 -4.10 -2.78 8.67
CA ILE A 22 -5.49 -2.38 8.51
C ILE A 22 -6.26 -3.45 7.75
N THR A 23 -7.58 -3.47 7.97
CA THR A 23 -8.50 -4.30 7.19
C THR A 23 -9.33 -3.39 6.29
N LEU A 24 -9.32 -3.70 5.00
CA LEU A 24 -10.12 -3.02 3.99
C LEU A 24 -11.10 -3.99 3.34
N PRO A 25 -12.22 -3.53 2.76
CA PRO A 25 -13.01 -4.35 1.84
C PRO A 25 -12.13 -4.92 0.72
N LYS A 26 -12.47 -6.12 0.21
CA LYS A 26 -11.81 -6.64 -1.00
C LYS A 26 -12.30 -5.83 -2.20
N PRO A 27 -11.41 -5.21 -3.01
CA PRO A 27 -11.84 -4.49 -4.20
C PRO A 27 -12.39 -5.46 -5.26
N VAL A 28 -13.23 -4.92 -6.13
CA VAL A 28 -13.77 -5.63 -7.31
C VAL A 28 -13.23 -4.92 -8.53
N ALA A 29 -12.59 -5.67 -9.44
CA ALA A 29 -12.10 -5.09 -10.70
C ALA A 29 -13.27 -4.61 -11.57
N GLN A 30 -13.09 -3.48 -12.25
CA GLN A 30 -14.09 -2.88 -13.12
C GLN A 30 -13.45 -2.39 -14.43
N GLY A 31 -14.15 -2.50 -15.55
CA GLY A 31 -13.71 -1.93 -16.83
C GLY A 31 -12.41 -2.55 -17.34
N HIS A 32 -11.30 -1.81 -17.28
CA HIS A 32 -9.99 -2.28 -17.75
C HIS A 32 -9.04 -2.68 -16.61
N ASP A 33 -9.56 -2.82 -15.38
CA ASP A 33 -8.78 -3.20 -14.21
C ASP A 33 -8.57 -4.72 -14.12
N ILE A 34 -7.51 -5.12 -13.40
CA ILE A 34 -7.32 -6.49 -12.91
C ILE A 34 -7.22 -6.50 -11.39
N LEU A 35 -7.78 -7.53 -10.77
CA LEU A 35 -7.60 -7.81 -9.36
C LEU A 35 -6.45 -8.80 -9.18
N VAL A 36 -5.39 -8.39 -8.48
CA VAL A 36 -4.23 -9.23 -8.20
C VAL A 36 -4.23 -9.66 -6.73
N ALA A 37 -4.14 -10.97 -6.49
CA ALA A 37 -3.83 -11.52 -5.18
C ALA A 37 -2.30 -11.45 -4.97
N VAL A 38 -1.84 -10.39 -4.30
CA VAL A 38 -0.41 -10.10 -4.11
C VAL A 38 0.27 -11.20 -3.29
N ASN A 39 1.33 -11.79 -3.83
CA ASN A 39 2.16 -12.80 -3.18
C ASN A 39 3.46 -12.21 -2.63
N ALA A 40 4.04 -11.21 -3.31
CA ALA A 40 5.23 -10.50 -2.86
C ALA A 40 5.28 -9.06 -3.39
N ILE A 41 6.12 -8.25 -2.76
CA ILE A 41 6.37 -6.83 -3.07
C ILE A 41 7.87 -6.53 -3.00
N SER A 42 8.29 -5.40 -3.56
CA SER A 42 9.63 -4.83 -3.35
C SER A 42 9.56 -3.59 -2.47
N VAL A 43 10.70 -3.21 -1.88
CA VAL A 43 10.87 -1.93 -1.18
C VAL A 43 11.94 -1.12 -1.90
N ASN A 44 11.58 0.07 -2.35
CA ASN A 44 12.40 0.94 -3.17
C ASN A 44 12.63 2.31 -2.50
N PRO A 45 13.60 3.11 -2.98
CA PRO A 45 13.81 4.48 -2.47
C PRO A 45 12.59 5.40 -2.62
N VAL A 46 11.68 5.14 -3.56
CA VAL A 46 10.45 5.94 -3.70
C VAL A 46 9.51 5.74 -2.51
N ASP A 47 9.46 4.54 -1.93
CA ASP A 47 8.60 4.23 -0.79
C ASP A 47 8.97 5.09 0.43
N THR A 48 10.26 5.29 0.66
CA THR A 48 10.73 6.14 1.78
C THR A 48 10.48 7.62 1.51
N LYS A 49 10.68 8.09 0.27
CA LYS A 49 10.46 9.48 -0.14
C LYS A 49 8.99 9.90 -0.07
N VAL A 50 8.09 9.05 -0.57
CA VAL A 50 6.65 9.33 -0.50
C VAL A 50 6.18 9.29 0.95
N ARG A 51 6.69 8.35 1.74
CA ARG A 51 6.40 8.24 3.17
C ARG A 51 6.88 9.46 3.98
N SER A 52 8.04 10.02 3.68
CA SER A 52 8.51 11.24 4.35
C SER A 52 7.68 12.47 4.01
N GLY A 53 7.13 12.54 2.78
CA GLY A 53 6.30 13.65 2.32
C GLY A 53 4.80 13.49 2.61
N PHE A 54 4.38 12.48 3.37
CA PHE A 54 2.96 12.21 3.56
C PHE A 54 2.28 13.28 4.44
N SER A 55 1.29 13.96 3.87
CA SER A 55 0.35 14.81 4.58
C SER A 55 -1.07 14.36 4.24
N GLY A 56 -1.78 13.80 5.23
CA GLY A 56 -3.16 13.37 5.05
C GLY A 56 -3.78 12.93 6.36
N ASP A 57 -5.10 13.07 6.45
CA ASP A 57 -5.87 12.74 7.65
C ASP A 57 -6.35 11.28 7.67
N ALA A 58 -6.13 10.55 6.58
CA ALA A 58 -6.56 9.17 6.40
C ALA A 58 -5.37 8.23 6.12
N PRO A 59 -5.41 6.97 6.57
CA PRO A 59 -4.37 6.00 6.28
C PRO A 59 -4.17 5.80 4.77
N ARG A 60 -2.92 5.63 4.34
CA ARG A 60 -2.57 5.37 2.93
C ARG A 60 -1.79 4.08 2.78
N VAL A 61 -2.24 3.21 1.88
CA VAL A 61 -1.50 2.02 1.44
C VAL A 61 -0.45 2.46 0.42
N LEU A 62 0.80 2.03 0.61
CA LEU A 62 1.93 2.28 -0.29
C LEU A 62 2.30 1.00 -1.07
N GLY A 63 3.27 1.12 -1.97
CA GLY A 63 3.82 0.01 -2.74
C GLY A 63 3.73 0.30 -4.24
N TRP A 64 4.88 0.29 -4.91
CA TRP A 64 4.98 0.54 -6.36
C TRP A 64 5.23 -0.74 -7.17
N ASP A 65 5.66 -1.81 -6.51
CA ASP A 65 5.91 -3.10 -7.13
C ASP A 65 5.09 -4.19 -6.42
N ALA A 66 4.48 -5.05 -7.22
CA ALA A 66 3.79 -6.24 -6.74
C ALA A 66 3.94 -7.38 -7.74
N VAL A 67 4.01 -8.60 -7.23
CA VAL A 67 3.83 -9.83 -8.00
C VAL A 67 2.75 -10.66 -7.33
N GLY A 68 1.88 -11.25 -8.14
CA GLY A 68 0.80 -12.06 -7.64
C GLY A 68 0.03 -12.78 -8.74
N THR A 69 -1.00 -13.49 -8.31
CA THR A 69 -1.89 -14.21 -9.23
C THR A 69 -3.08 -13.33 -9.58
N VAL A 70 -3.47 -13.28 -10.86
CA VAL A 70 -4.71 -12.61 -11.28
C VAL A 70 -5.91 -13.39 -10.72
N GLY A 71 -6.73 -12.72 -9.92
CA GLY A 71 -7.91 -13.28 -9.27
C GLY A 71 -9.24 -12.74 -9.81
N GLY A 72 -9.20 -11.83 -10.78
CA GLY A 72 -10.38 -11.28 -11.46
C GLY A 72 -9.99 -10.18 -12.45
N SER A 73 -10.89 -9.89 -13.39
CA SER A 73 -10.79 -8.78 -14.34
C SER A 73 -12.13 -8.05 -14.41
N GLY A 74 -12.07 -6.77 -14.78
CA GLY A 74 -13.22 -5.90 -14.99
C GLY A 74 -13.88 -6.04 -16.34
#